data_AF-A0A7Z0QKC0-F1
#
_entry.id   AF-A0A7Z0QKC0-F1
#
_cell.length_a   1.000
_cell.length_b   1.000
_cell.length_c   1.000
_cell.angle_alpha   90.00
_cell.angle_beta   90.00
_cell.angle_gamma   90.00
#
_symmetry.space_group_name_H-M   'P 1'
#
loop_
_entity.id
_entity.type
_entity.pdbx_description
1 polymer ?
#
loop_
_entity_poly.entity_id
_entity_poly.type
_entity_poly.pdbx_seq_one_letter_code
_entity_poly.pdbx_strand_id
1 'polypeptide(L)'
;MHRFIARANVDHYLGILNGTNLTPQHRSTTMALLIAELDKLSEDAEHLGFAESKLACSRDQVTRAASIRDSVAAGTSEREHAERHLVHLENIHTVIDNFCHRLRNKIASRPS
;
A
#
# COMPACT_ATOMS: atom_id res chain seq x y z
N MET A 1 -12.97 -13.87 -14.35
CA MET A 1 -13.52 -12.52 -14.13
C MET A 1 -13.15 -11.93 -12.77
N HIS A 2 -13.29 -12.69 -11.67
CA HIS A 2 -12.97 -12.23 -10.30
C HIS A 2 -11.56 -11.68 -10.09
N ARG A 3 -10.52 -12.26 -10.70
CA ARG A 3 -9.12 -11.79 -10.55
C ARG A 3 -8.86 -10.37 -11.07
N PHE A 4 -9.55 -9.98 -12.14
CA PHE A 4 -9.42 -8.63 -12.71
C PHE A 4 -10.15 -7.60 -11.84
N ILE A 5 -11.26 -7.99 -11.22
CA ILE A 5 -12.01 -7.15 -10.28
C ILE A 5 -11.17 -6.89 -9.03
N ALA A 6 -10.52 -7.91 -8.46
CA ALA A 6 -9.68 -7.73 -7.28
C ALA A 6 -8.49 -6.79 -7.55
N ARG A 7 -7.82 -6.89 -8.70
CA ARG A 7 -6.76 -5.93 -9.10
C ARG A 7 -7.30 -4.50 -9.22
N ALA A 8 -8.46 -4.33 -9.86
CA ALA A 8 -9.09 -3.02 -9.98
C ALA A 8 -9.49 -2.43 -8.62
N ASN A 9 -9.99 -3.27 -7.71
CA ASN A 9 -10.33 -2.85 -6.34
C ASN A 9 -9.08 -2.45 -5.54
N VAL A 10 -7.97 -3.19 -5.67
CA VAL A 10 -6.69 -2.79 -5.07
C VAL A 10 -6.27 -1.41 -5.56
N ASP A 11 -6.30 -1.18 -6.87
CA ASP A 11 -5.97 0.13 -7.44
C ASP A 11 -6.90 1.25 -6.95
N HIS A 12 -8.20 0.95 -6.86
CA HIS A 12 -9.19 1.87 -6.34
C HIS A 12 -8.94 2.25 -4.88
N TYR A 13 -8.73 1.27 -4.00
CA TYR A 13 -8.50 1.52 -2.57
C TYR A 13 -7.16 2.19 -2.30
N LEU A 14 -6.10 1.87 -3.07
CA LEU A 14 -4.85 2.61 -3.02
C LEU A 14 -5.03 4.06 -3.46
N GLY A 15 -5.82 4.32 -4.51
CA GLY A 15 -6.19 5.66 -4.93
C GLY A 15 -6.89 6.45 -3.83
N ILE A 16 -7.84 5.83 -3.13
CA ILE A 16 -8.53 6.44 -1.98
C ILE A 16 -7.54 6.73 -0.85
N LEU A 17 -6.73 5.74 -0.46
CA LEU A 17 -5.78 5.86 0.67
C LEU A 17 -4.69 6.91 0.42
N ASN A 18 -4.34 7.20 -0.83
CA ASN A 18 -3.42 8.28 -1.18
C ASN A 18 -4.05 9.68 -1.05
N GLY A 19 -5.37 9.77 -0.89
CA GLY A 19 -6.07 11.02 -0.62
C GLY A 19 -5.80 11.55 0.78
N THR A 20 -5.62 12.86 0.90
CA THR A 20 -5.29 13.54 2.17
C THR A 20 -6.50 13.79 3.08
N ASN A 21 -7.73 13.70 2.55
CA ASN A 21 -8.97 14.13 3.23
C ASN A 21 -9.81 12.99 3.81
N LEU A 22 -9.19 11.84 4.12
CA LEU A 22 -9.91 10.73 4.76
C LEU A 22 -10.04 10.93 6.26
N THR A 23 -11.25 10.72 6.79
CA THR A 23 -11.45 10.53 8.23
C THR A 23 -10.70 9.28 8.71
N PRO A 24 -10.29 9.21 9.99
CA PRO A 24 -9.64 8.02 10.54
C PRO A 24 -10.46 6.73 10.33
N GLN A 25 -11.79 6.82 10.49
CA GLN A 25 -12.70 5.69 10.28
C GLN A 25 -12.68 5.23 8.82
N HIS A 26 -12.83 6.16 7.86
CA HIS A 26 -12.80 5.80 6.44
C HIS A 26 -11.46 5.22 6.04
N ARG A 27 -10.36 5.77 6.55
CA ARG A 27 -9.02 5.21 6.32
C ARG A 27 -8.90 3.78 6.82
N SER A 28 -9.36 3.51 8.05
CA SER A 28 -9.34 2.16 8.62
C SER A 28 -10.17 1.18 7.79
N THR A 29 -11.38 1.58 7.40
CA THR A 29 -12.25 0.76 6.56
C THR A 29 -11.61 0.48 5.19
N THR A 30 -11.07 1.50 4.52
CA THR A 30 -10.42 1.32 3.22
C THR A 30 -9.17 0.44 3.32
N MET A 31 -8.39 0.54 4.40
CA MET A 31 -7.25 -0.35 4.63
C MET A 31 -7.71 -1.82 4.78
N ALA A 32 -8.78 -2.07 5.53
CA ALA A 32 -9.34 -3.41 5.68
C ALA A 32 -9.85 -3.98 4.34
N LEU A 33 -10.50 -3.14 3.52
CA LEU A 33 -10.96 -3.52 2.18
C LEU A 33 -9.79 -3.82 1.25
N LEU A 34 -8.73 -3.01 1.28
CA LEU A 34 -7.50 -3.27 0.54
C LEU A 34 -6.92 -4.64 0.91
N ILE A 35 -6.77 -4.93 2.21
CA ILE A 35 -6.24 -6.21 2.70
C ILE A 35 -7.09 -7.38 2.18
N ALA A 36 -8.42 -7.28 2.27
CA ALA A 36 -9.33 -8.32 1.80
C ALA A 36 -9.19 -8.60 0.30
N GLU A 37 -8.93 -7.58 -0.53
CA GLU A 37 -8.68 -7.78 -1.96
C GLU A 37 -7.30 -8.37 -2.23
N LEU A 38 -6.27 -7.96 -1.48
CA LEU A 38 -4.92 -8.55 -1.58
C LEU A 38 -4.94 -10.03 -1.19
N ASP A 39 -5.70 -10.41 -0.17
CA ASP A 39 -5.83 -11.81 0.25
C ASP A 39 -6.47 -12.67 -0.85
N LYS A 40 -7.48 -12.15 -1.56
CA LYS A 40 -8.05 -12.83 -2.74
C LYS A 40 -7.01 -13.06 -3.84
N LEU A 41 -6.09 -12.12 -4.03
CA LEU A 41 -5.00 -12.24 -5.01
C LEU A 41 -3.84 -13.12 -4.52
N SER A 42 -3.72 -13.35 -3.21
CA SER A 42 -2.59 -14.11 -2.63
C SER A 42 -2.63 -15.60 -2.99
N GLU A 43 -3.78 -16.08 -3.46
CA GLU A 43 -3.92 -17.47 -3.84
C GLU A 43 -3.20 -17.83 -5.14
N ASP A 44 -2.93 -16.86 -6.00
CA ASP A 44 -2.36 -17.08 -7.33
C ASP A 44 -1.05 -16.28 -7.53
N ALA A 45 0.03 -17.04 -7.70
CA ALA A 45 1.37 -16.51 -7.97
C ALA A 45 1.46 -15.64 -9.23
N GLU A 46 0.54 -15.78 -10.20
CA GLU A 46 0.46 -14.91 -11.38
C GLU A 46 0.26 -13.43 -11.03
N HIS A 47 -0.13 -13.13 -9.79
CA HIS A 47 -0.29 -11.77 -9.29
C HIS A 47 1.02 -11.11 -8.83
N LEU A 48 2.15 -11.82 -8.79
CA LEU A 48 3.42 -11.26 -8.31
C LEU A 48 3.83 -10.00 -9.08
N GLY A 49 3.82 -10.02 -10.41
CA GLY A 49 4.22 -8.84 -11.20
C GLY A 49 3.32 -7.62 -10.95
N PHE A 50 2.03 -7.84 -10.70
CA PHE A 50 1.13 -6.76 -10.28
C PHE A 50 1.51 -6.25 -8.88
N ALA A 51 1.71 -7.14 -7.92
CA ALA A 51 2.10 -6.81 -6.55
C ALA A 51 3.40 -5.99 -6.50
N GLU A 52 4.41 -6.42 -7.23
CA GLU A 52 5.71 -5.75 -7.31
C GLU A 52 5.61 -4.36 -7.93
N SER A 53 4.73 -4.17 -8.91
CA SER A 53 4.47 -2.83 -9.46
C SER A 53 3.87 -1.87 -8.42
N LYS A 54 2.98 -2.36 -7.55
CA LYS A 54 2.39 -1.55 -6.46
C LYS A 54 3.39 -1.32 -5.34
N LEU A 55 4.23 -2.30 -5.05
CA LEU A 55 5.31 -2.16 -4.09
C LEU A 55 6.29 -1.06 -4.51
N ALA A 56 6.73 -1.07 -5.77
CA ALA A 56 7.59 -0.01 -6.32
C ALA A 56 6.93 1.37 -6.21
N CYS A 57 5.66 1.49 -6.60
CA CYS A 57 4.91 2.75 -6.51
C CYS A 57 4.81 3.27 -5.07
N SER A 58 4.48 2.39 -4.11
CA SER A 58 4.39 2.76 -2.69
C SER A 58 5.74 3.20 -2.12
N ARG A 59 6.84 2.56 -2.52
CA ARG A 59 8.20 2.95 -2.12
C ARG A 59 8.55 4.35 -2.61
N ASP A 60 8.18 4.68 -3.86
CA ASP A 60 8.40 6.02 -4.42
C ASP A 60 7.55 7.08 -3.71
N GLN A 61 6.34 6.72 -3.26
CA GLN A 61 5.49 7.61 -2.46
C GLN A 61 6.08 7.87 -1.08
N VAL A 62 6.52 6.82 -0.36
CA VAL A 62 7.19 6.94 0.95
C VAL A 62 8.44 7.80 0.83
N THR A 63 9.28 7.55 -0.17
CA THR A 63 10.51 8.33 -0.41
C THR A 63 10.20 9.81 -0.62
N ARG A 64 9.20 10.13 -1.45
CA ARG A 64 8.78 11.52 -1.69
C ARG A 64 8.20 12.17 -0.44
N ALA A 65 7.37 11.47 0.31
CA ALA A 65 6.80 11.99 1.55
C ALA A 65 7.87 12.24 2.63
N ALA A 66 8.87 11.36 2.73
CA ALA A 66 10.03 11.57 3.61
C ALA A 66 10.81 12.82 3.22
N SER A 67 11.06 13.03 1.92
CA SER A 67 11.72 14.24 1.42
C SER A 67 10.91 15.52 1.70
N ILE A 68 9.58 15.49 1.53
CA ILE A 68 8.72 16.63 1.88
C ILE A 68 8.81 16.90 3.39
N ARG A 69 8.67 15.86 4.20
CA ARG A 69 8.76 15.92 5.66
C ARG A 69 10.09 16.54 6.09
N ASP A 70 11.20 16.17 5.46
CA ASP A 70 12.54 16.70 5.76
C ASP A 70 12.78 18.14 5.26
N SER A 71 11.99 18.60 4.29
CA SER A 71 12.04 20.00 3.80
C SER A 71 11.32 21.00 4.73
N VAL A 72 10.50 20.50 5.66
CA VAL A 72 9.74 21.33 6.60
C VAL A 72 10.49 21.45 7.93
N ALA A 73 10.53 22.66 8.50
CA ALA A 73 11.21 22.93 9.76
C ALA A 73 10.63 22.10 10.91
N ALA A 74 11.50 21.60 11.80
CA ALA A 74 11.07 20.83 12.97
C ALA A 74 10.19 21.67 13.92
N GLY A 75 9.19 21.02 14.55
CA GLY A 75 8.32 21.65 15.53
C GLY A 75 7.18 22.51 14.95
N THR A 76 7.01 22.55 13.62
CA THR A 76 5.86 23.21 12.99
C THR A 76 4.68 22.26 12.85
N SER A 77 3.46 22.80 12.81
CA SER A 77 2.25 22.01 12.53
C SER A 77 2.28 21.36 11.14
N GLU A 78 2.93 22.01 10.17
CA GLU A 78 3.19 21.46 8.84
C GLU A 78 4.08 20.23 8.91
N ARG A 79 5.10 20.25 9.77
CA ARG A 79 6.00 19.12 10.00
C ARG A 79 5.25 17.94 10.60
N GLU A 80 4.43 18.19 11.61
CA GLU A 80 3.58 17.17 12.24
C GLU A 80 2.55 16.59 11.25
N HIS A 81 2.04 17.41 10.32
CA HIS A 81 1.16 16.94 9.26
C HIS A 81 1.91 16.05 8.26
N ALA A 82 3.10 16.46 7.82
CA ALA A 82 3.94 15.69 6.91
C ALA A 82 4.39 14.35 7.54
N GLU A 83 4.71 14.33 8.83
CA GLU A 83 5.01 13.08 9.56
C GLU A 83 3.82 12.13 9.60
N ARG A 84 2.64 12.62 9.97
CA ARG A 84 1.43 11.79 9.98
C ARG A 84 1.11 11.23 8.61
N HIS A 85 1.35 12.01 7.55
CA HIS A 85 1.17 11.54 6.18
C HIS A 85 2.22 10.48 5.80
N LEU A 86 3.49 10.67 6.17
CA LEU A 86 4.55 9.69 5.95
C LEU A 86 4.23 8.36 6.63
N VAL A 87 3.91 8.38 7.94
CA VAL A 87 3.53 7.17 8.69
C VAL A 87 2.35 6.44 8.05
N HIS A 88 1.38 7.20 7.53
CA HIS A 88 0.26 6.62 6.80
C HIS A 88 0.69 5.89 5.52
N LEU A 89 1.57 6.48 4.72
CA LEU A 89 2.11 5.83 3.51
C LEU A 89 3.01 4.63 3.84
N GLU A 90 3.78 4.70 4.92
CA GLU A 90 4.58 3.57 5.41
C GLU A 90 3.69 2.38 5.78
N ASN A 91 2.55 2.62 6.44
CA ASN A 91 1.59 1.56 6.75
C ASN A 91 1.03 0.90 5.49
N ILE A 92 0.70 1.68 4.44
CA ILE A 92 0.27 1.14 3.15
C ILE A 92 1.39 0.31 2.52
N HIS A 93 2.62 0.84 2.54
CA HIS A 93 3.79 0.17 1.99
C HIS A 93 4.01 -1.19 2.65
N THR A 94 3.97 -1.27 3.99
CA THR A 94 4.10 -2.52 4.75
C THR A 94 3.03 -3.55 4.36
N VAL A 95 1.77 -3.12 4.14
CA VAL A 95 0.70 -4.03 3.70
C VAL A 95 1.02 -4.64 2.33
N ILE A 96 1.45 -3.82 1.37
CA ILE A 96 1.80 -4.29 0.02
C ILE A 96 3.06 -5.16 0.06
N ASP A 97 4.06 -4.78 0.84
CA ASP A 97 5.32 -5.51 0.96
C ASP A 97 5.09 -6.90 1.56
N ASN A 98 4.29 -7.01 2.62
CA ASN A 98 3.89 -8.28 3.19
C ASN A 98 3.15 -9.17 2.17
N PHE A 99 2.29 -8.58 1.34
CA PHE A 99 1.61 -9.31 0.27
C PHE A 99 2.60 -9.83 -0.79
N CYS A 100 3.56 -9.01 -1.23
CA CYS A 100 4.64 -9.44 -2.12
C CYS A 100 5.45 -10.60 -1.54
N HIS A 101 5.81 -10.53 -0.24
CA HIS A 101 6.51 -11.60 0.44
C HIS A 101 5.71 -12.91 0.46
N ARG A 102 4.40 -12.86 0.74
CA ARG A 102 3.53 -14.05 0.68
C ARG A 102 3.55 -14.70 -0.71
N LEU A 103 3.45 -13.92 -1.77
CA LEU A 103 3.47 -14.43 -3.15
C LEU A 103 4.82 -15.05 -3.53
N ARG A 104 5.94 -14.41 -3.18
CA ARG A 104 7.30 -14.94 -3.44
C ARG A 104 7.51 -16.27 -2.72
N ASN A 105 7.11 -16.36 -1.45
CA ASN A 105 7.23 -17.60 -0.68
C ASN A 105 6.40 -18.73 -1.31
N LYS A 106 5.20 -18.43 -1.80
CA LYS A 106 4.35 -19.43 -2.47
C LYS A 106 5.01 -19.97 -3.73
N ILE A 107 5.61 -19.11 -4.56
CA ILE A 107 6.36 -19.53 -5.75
C ILE A 107 7.56 -20.41 -5.36
N ALA A 108 8.34 -19.98 -4.37
CA ALA A 108 9.51 -20.73 -3.91
C ALA A 108 9.15 -22.10 -3.32
N SER A 109 7.94 -22.25 -2.77
CA SER A 109 7.45 -23.50 -2.17
C SER A 109 6.82 -24.49 -3.16
N ARG A 110 6.61 -24.13 -4.44
CA ARG A 110 6.04 -25.05 -5.43
C ARG A 110 7.09 -26.08 -5.86
N PRO A 111 6.84 -27.39 -5.75
CA PRO A 111 7.73 -28.40 -6.29
C PRO A 111 7.79 -28.27 -7.82
N SER A 112 9.01 -28.35 -8.35
CA SER A 112 9.36 -28.29 -9.78
C SER A 112 8.79 -29.44 -10.59
#